data_AF-A0A9D8DQX1-F1
#
_entry.id   AF-A0A9D8DQX1-F1
#
_cell.length_a   1.000
_cell.length_b   1.000
_cell.length_c   1.000
_cell.angle_alpha   90.00
_cell.angle_beta   90.00
_cell.angle_gamma   90.00
#
_symmetry.space_group_name_H-M   'P 1'
#
loop_
_entity.id
_entity.type
_entity.pdbx_description
1 polymer ?
#
loop_
_entity_poly.entity_id
_entity_poly.type
_entity_poly.pdbx_seq_one_letter_code
_entity_poly.pdbx_strand_id
1 'polypeptide(L)'
;MEAATEGTAPVARALIRVLGLSSGAHLRADTPLSSLGVDSLALMLVADAMAESGYALDERRARDASTVGDLADCCHAREVVA
;
A
#
# COMPACT_ATOMS: atom_id res chain seq x y z
N MET A 1 -12.88 7.30 16.94
CA MET A 1 -11.93 6.22 17.26
C MET A 1 -11.95 5.31 16.06
N GLU A 2 -11.11 5.60 15.06
CA GLU A 2 -11.18 4.93 13.77
C GLU A 2 -10.25 3.72 13.79
N ALA A 3 -10.83 2.55 13.55
CA ALA A 3 -10.13 1.29 13.44
C ALA A 3 -9.14 1.41 12.28
N ALA A 4 -7.84 1.44 12.58
CA ALA A 4 -6.83 1.22 11.58
C ALA A 4 -7.01 -0.22 11.08
N THR A 5 -7.64 -0.36 9.92
CA THR A 5 -7.68 -1.58 9.13
C THR A 5 -6.27 -2.16 9.06
N GLU A 6 -6.12 -3.42 9.45
CA GLU A 6 -4.83 -4.11 9.65
C GLU A 6 -3.90 -4.02 8.42
N GLY A 7 -4.45 -3.80 7.21
CA GLY A 7 -3.73 -3.60 5.95
C GLY A 7 -3.28 -2.15 5.64
N THR A 8 -3.80 -1.14 6.34
CA THR A 8 -3.47 0.27 6.03
C THR A 8 -2.05 0.63 6.46
N ALA A 9 -1.54 0.05 7.55
CA ALA A 9 -0.19 0.29 8.03
C ALA A 9 0.92 -0.22 7.08
N PRO A 10 0.89 -1.47 6.57
CA PRO A 10 1.92 -1.95 5.63
C PRO A 10 1.88 -1.21 4.29
N VAL A 11 0.69 -0.93 3.74
CA VAL A 11 0.54 -0.17 2.50
C VAL A 11 1.04 1.27 2.65
N ALA A 12 0.65 1.97 3.72
CA ALA A 12 1.12 3.33 3.97
C ALA A 12 2.64 3.38 4.10
N ARG A 13 3.24 2.41 4.80
CA ARG A 13 4.71 2.33 4.95
C ARG A 13 5.40 2.08 3.61
N ALA A 14 4.87 1.19 2.79
CA ALA A 14 5.41 0.92 1.46
C ALA A 14 5.32 2.16 0.56
N LEU A 15 4.17 2.85 0.55
CA LEU A 15 3.97 4.09 -0.20
C LEU A 15 4.93 5.19 0.24
N ILE A 16 5.10 5.41 1.54
CA ILE A 16 6.05 6.41 2.08
C ILE A 16 7.48 6.12 1.59
N ARG A 17 7.89 4.85 1.61
CA ARG A 17 9.23 4.44 1.16
C ARG A 17 9.41 4.62 -0.35
N VAL A 18 8.45 4.18 -1.15
CA VAL A 18 8.53 4.21 -2.62
C VAL A 18 8.45 5.64 -3.17
N LEU A 19 7.58 6.46 -2.59
CA LEU A 19 7.38 7.85 -3.02
C LEU A 19 8.37 8.82 -2.37
N GLY A 20 9.26 8.34 -1.50
CA GLY A 20 10.24 9.17 -0.80
C GLY A 20 9.61 10.23 0.12
N LEU A 21 8.43 9.95 0.67
CA LEU A 21 7.75 10.86 1.60
C LEU A 21 8.54 10.93 2.91
N SER A 22 8.39 12.05 3.63
CA SER A 22 9.00 12.19 4.95
C SER A 22 8.53 11.07 5.88
N SER A 23 9.42 10.55 6.73
CA SER A 23 9.13 9.41 7.62
C SER A 23 7.99 9.64 8.63
N GLY A 24 7.51 10.88 8.78
CA GLY A 24 6.34 11.25 9.58
C GLY A 24 5.08 11.54 8.75
N ALA A 25 5.08 11.26 7.45
CA ALA A 25 3.90 11.41 6.60
C ALA A 25 2.83 10.40 7.03
N HIS A 26 1.61 10.89 7.26
CA HIS A 26 0.46 10.06 7.59
C HIS A 26 -0.46 10.03 6.38
N LEU A 27 -0.53 8.88 5.72
CA LEU A 27 -1.45 8.65 4.61
C LEU A 27 -2.80 8.23 5.18
N ARG A 28 -3.86 8.95 4.81
CA ARG A 28 -5.22 8.57 5.17
C ARG A 28 -5.80 7.61 4.15
N ALA A 29 -6.74 6.76 4.56
CA ALA A 29 -7.38 5.79 3.68
C ALA A 29 -8.10 6.45 2.50
N ASP A 30 -8.68 7.64 2.68
CA ASP A 30 -9.37 8.42 1.64
C ASP A 30 -8.41 9.17 0.70
N THR A 31 -7.09 9.08 0.91
CA THR A 31 -6.11 9.78 0.07
C THR A 31 -6.09 9.18 -1.34
N PRO A 32 -6.29 9.98 -2.40
CA PRO A 32 -6.24 9.49 -3.78
C PRO A 32 -4.81 9.08 -4.16
N LEU A 33 -4.65 7.90 -4.76
CA LEU A 33 -3.34 7.42 -5.24
C LEU A 33 -2.77 8.33 -6.34
N SER A 34 -3.64 8.88 -7.19
CA SER A 34 -3.27 9.84 -8.23
C SER A 34 -2.69 11.14 -7.68
N SER A 35 -3.17 11.62 -6.53
CA SER A 35 -2.61 12.81 -5.84
C SER A 35 -1.23 12.55 -5.23
N LEU A 36 -0.91 11.29 -4.95
CA LEU A 36 0.40 10.85 -4.47
C LEU A 36 1.40 10.59 -5.62
N GLY A 37 0.96 10.69 -6.88
CA GLY A 37 1.79 10.37 -8.03
C GLY A 37 2.03 8.86 -8.21
N VAL A 38 1.14 8.02 -7.69
CA VAL A 38 1.24 6.56 -7.85
C VAL A 38 0.85 6.20 -9.28
N ASP A 39 1.84 5.78 -10.06
CA ASP A 39 1.68 5.19 -11.38
C ASP A 39 1.97 3.67 -11.37
N SER A 40 1.89 3.02 -12.54
CA SER A 40 2.11 1.57 -12.68
C SER A 40 3.47 1.10 -12.14
N LEU A 41 4.52 1.92 -12.27
CA LEU A 41 5.85 1.61 -11.72
C LEU A 41 5.84 1.74 -10.20
N ALA A 42 5.27 2.81 -9.66
CA ALA A 42 5.13 2.99 -8.23
C ALA A 42 4.34 1.83 -7.58
N LEU A 43 3.27 1.35 -8.23
CA LEU A 43 2.49 0.21 -7.77
C LEU A 43 3.32 -1.08 -7.69
N MET A 44 4.16 -1.33 -8.69
CA MET A 44 5.08 -2.47 -8.71
C MET A 44 6.11 -2.39 -7.58
N LEU A 45 6.68 -1.20 -7.36
CA LEU A 45 7.64 -0.97 -6.27
C LEU A 45 6.98 -1.09 -4.89
N VAL A 46 5.72 -0.68 -4.75
CA VAL A 46 4.94 -0.88 -3.52
C VAL A 46 4.72 -2.36 -3.28
N ALA A 47 4.33 -3.13 -4.31
CA ALA A 47 4.16 -4.57 -4.20
C ALA A 47 5.47 -5.28 -3.78
N ASP A 48 6.61 -4.87 -4.36
CA ASP A 48 7.94 -5.37 -3.99
C ASP A 48 8.30 -5.05 -2.53
N ALA A 49 8.15 -3.80 -2.11
CA ALA A 49 8.41 -3.37 -0.74
C ALA A 49 7.50 -4.08 0.30
N MET A 50 6.27 -4.41 -0.08
CA MET A 50 5.36 -5.20 0.74
C MET A 50 5.77 -6.67 0.79
N ALA A 51 6.23 -7.23 -0.32
CA ALA A 51 6.77 -8.59 -0.37
C ALA A 51 7.98 -8.77 0.55
N GLU A 52 8.88 -7.79 0.62
CA GLU A 52 9.98 -7.76 1.61
C GLU A 52 9.48 -7.79 3.06
N SER A 53 8.27 -7.27 3.31
CA SER A 53 7.65 -7.17 4.63
C SER A 53 6.73 -8.35 4.97
N GLY A 54 6.66 -9.37 4.11
CA GLY A 54 5.80 -10.54 4.31
C GLY A 54 4.33 -10.34 3.93
N TYR A 55 4.03 -9.35 3.09
CA TYR A 55 2.69 -9.11 2.54
C TYR A 55 2.67 -9.33 1.03
N ALA A 56 1.52 -9.68 0.48
CA ALA A 56 1.27 -9.69 -0.96
C ALA A 56 0.21 -8.66 -1.31
N LEU A 57 0.33 -8.13 -2.53
CA LEU A 57 -0.68 -7.27 -3.16
C LEU A 57 -1.35 -8.06 -4.28
N ASP A 58 -2.68 -8.05 -4.34
CA ASP A 58 -3.38 -8.47 -5.55
C ASP A 58 -3.19 -7.40 -6.64
N GLU A 59 -2.24 -7.62 -7.55
CA GLU A 59 -1.90 -6.67 -8.60
C GLU A 59 -3.07 -6.31 -9.53
N ARG A 60 -4.03 -7.22 -9.72
CA ARG A 60 -5.19 -6.94 -10.56
C ARG A 60 -6.10 -5.94 -9.86
N ARG A 61 -6.46 -6.21 -8.60
CA ARG A 61 -7.30 -5.30 -7.82
C ARG A 61 -6.60 -3.98 -7.51
N ALA A 62 -5.30 -4.01 -7.27
CA ALA A 62 -4.50 -2.83 -6.96
C ALA A 62 -4.41 -1.84 -8.14
N ARG A 63 -4.54 -2.30 -9.39
CA ARG A 63 -4.61 -1.41 -10.56
C ARG A 63 -5.92 -0.64 -10.62
N ASP A 64 -7.00 -1.20 -10.08
CA ASP A 64 -8.31 -0.56 -10.01
C ASP A 64 -8.49 0.27 -8.71
N ALA A 65 -7.51 0.22 -7.80
CA ALA A 65 -7.53 0.98 -6.55
C ALA A 65 -7.44 2.48 -6.83
N SER A 66 -8.33 3.27 -6.22
CA SER A 66 -8.35 4.73 -6.39
C SER A 66 -7.76 5.45 -5.18
N THR A 67 -7.86 4.82 -4.00
CA THR A 67 -7.42 5.39 -2.73
C THR A 67 -6.42 4.48 -2.01
N VAL A 68 -5.75 5.02 -1.00
CA VAL A 68 -4.86 4.24 -0.10
C VAL A 68 -5.65 3.14 0.63
N GLY A 69 -6.92 3.39 0.97
CA GLY A 69 -7.81 2.40 1.56
C GLY A 69 -8.10 1.23 0.62
N ASP A 70 -8.47 1.52 -0.63
CA ASP A 70 -8.68 0.48 -1.65
C ASP A 70 -7.42 -0.38 -1.85
N LEU A 71 -6.25 0.25 -1.84
CA LEU A 71 -4.97 -0.44 -1.98
C LEU A 71 -4.66 -1.31 -0.76
N ALA A 72 -5.01 -0.86 0.44
CA ALA A 72 -4.93 -1.62 1.68
C ALA A 72 -5.86 -2.84 1.66
N ASP A 73 -7.06 -2.72 1.10
CA ASP A 73 -7.98 -3.86 0.95
C ASP A 73 -7.49 -4.90 -0.08
N CYS A 74 -6.55 -4.53 -0.95
CA CYS A 74 -5.89 -5.45 -1.89
C CYS A 74 -4.71 -6.20 -1.27
N CYS A 75 -4.29 -5.83 -0.05
CA CYS A 75 -3.15 -6.46 0.61
C CYS A 75 -3.58 -7.61 1.53
N HIS A 76 -2.74 -8.64 1.61
CA HIS A 76 -2.92 -9.75 2.53
C HIS A 76 -1.57 -10.25 3.03
N ALA A 77 -1.53 -10.84 4.22
CA ALA A 77 -0.31 -11.49 4.71
C ALA A 77 0.08 -12.63 3.76
N ARG A 78 1.37 -12.71 3.39
CA ARG A 78 1.89 -13.88 2.67
C ARG A 78 2.01 -15.02 3.67
N GLU A 79 1.26 -16.09 3.44
CA GLU A 79 1.55 -17.36 4.09
C GLU A 79 2.96 -17.80 3.65
N VAL A 80 3.89 -17.77 4.60
CA VAL A 80 5.22 -18.36 4.39
C VAL A 80 5.00 -19.87 4.44
N VAL A 81 4.90 -20.50 3.27
CA VAL A 81 5.01 -21.96 3.16
C VAL A 81 6.45 -22.30 3.51
N ALA A 82 6.65 -22.78 4.75
CA ALA A 82 7.92 -23.29 5.25
C ALA A 82 8.24 -24.67 4.66
#